data_AF-A0A924CRI4-F1
#
_entry.id   AF-A0A924CRI4-F1
#
_cell.length_a   1.000
_cell.length_b   1.000
_cell.length_c   1.000
_cell.angle_alpha   90.00
_cell.angle_beta   90.00
_cell.angle_gamma   90.00
#
_symmetry.space_group_name_H-M   'P 1'
#
loop_
_entity.id
_entity.type
_entity.pdbx_description
1 polymer ?
#
loop_
_entity_poly.entity_id
_entity_poly.type
_entity_poly.pdbx_seq_one_letter_code
_entity_poly.pdbx_strand_id
1 'polypeptide(L)'
;MKLINDQYGDLIGDEVLKYCAQMLRSGLRQEDLIGRWSNEKFVVVMYGTGIQGVSQRLSDVLTQLRRKSFQSEQEKVFEANFYVGLSEYHVGETFQDLYDRTKQILRDSAGTTAHSWNRTIHSPRLYQKCSD
;
A
#
# COMPACT_ATOMS: atom_id res chain seq x y z
N MET A 1 -7.93 9.93 -0.10
CA MET A 1 -7.66 11.08 -0.99
C MET A 1 -8.51 12.32 -0.71
N LYS A 2 -9.80 12.19 -0.37
CA LYS A 2 -10.70 13.34 -0.16
C LYS A 2 -10.10 14.48 0.69
N LEU A 3 -9.51 14.19 1.84
CA LEU A 3 -8.88 15.20 2.70
C LEU A 3 -7.77 16.00 2.01
N ILE A 4 -6.94 15.33 1.18
CA ILE A 4 -5.87 15.99 0.42
C ILE A 4 -6.50 16.90 -0.64
N ASN A 5 -7.51 16.42 -1.37
CA ASN A 5 -8.17 17.20 -2.41
C ASN A 5 -8.92 18.41 -1.83
N ASP A 6 -9.65 18.22 -0.73
CA ASP A 6 -10.39 19.29 -0.06
C ASP A 6 -9.44 20.37 0.50
N GLN A 7 -8.24 19.99 0.94
CA GLN A 7 -7.27 20.90 1.55
C GLN A 7 -6.29 21.55 0.56
N TYR A 8 -5.90 20.85 -0.50
CA TYR A 8 -4.82 21.24 -1.40
C TYR A 8 -5.22 21.26 -2.89
N GLY A 9 -6.44 20.86 -3.23
CA GLY A 9 -6.97 20.84 -4.59
C GLY A 9 -6.78 19.49 -5.31
N ASP A 10 -7.63 19.23 -6.29
CA ASP A 10 -7.64 17.98 -7.05
C ASP A 10 -6.35 17.74 -7.84
N LEU A 11 -5.71 18.80 -8.34
CA LEU A 11 -4.43 18.70 -9.07
C LEU A 11 -3.30 18.15 -8.19
N ILE A 12 -3.25 18.56 -6.93
CA ILE A 12 -2.30 18.03 -5.95
C ILE A 12 -2.62 16.58 -5.62
N GLY A 13 -3.91 16.26 -5.50
CA GLY A 13 -4.35 14.88 -5.34
C GLY A 13 -3.88 13.97 -6.48
N ASP A 14 -3.98 14.45 -7.71
CA ASP A 14 -3.50 13.76 -8.90
C ASP A 14 -1.98 13.61 -8.91
N GLU A 15 -1.22 14.61 -8.45
CA GLU A 15 0.24 14.50 -8.32
C GLU A 15 0.64 13.39 -7.35
N VAL A 16 -0.04 13.29 -6.19
CA VAL A 16 0.18 12.22 -5.21
C VAL A 16 -0.04 10.85 -5.84
N LEU A 17 -1.13 10.68 -6.61
CA LEU A 17 -1.45 9.42 -7.27
C LEU A 17 -0.48 9.07 -8.40
N LYS A 18 -0.03 10.07 -9.19
CA LYS A 18 0.99 9.89 -10.23
C LYS A 18 2.32 9.46 -9.63
N TYR A 19 2.74 10.10 -8.54
CA TYR A 19 3.96 9.73 -7.84
C TYR A 19 3.88 8.31 -7.26
N CYS A 20 2.74 7.94 -6.68
CA CYS A 20 2.48 6.56 -6.24
C CYS A 20 2.64 5.54 -7.37
N ALA A 21 1.99 5.79 -8.52
CA ALA A 21 2.12 4.92 -9.68
C ALA A 21 3.56 4.82 -10.19
N GLN A 22 4.32 5.92 -10.17
CA GLN A 22 5.72 5.94 -10.56
C GLN A 22 6.58 5.07 -9.63
N MET A 23 6.43 5.22 -8.30
CA MET A 23 7.20 4.45 -7.32
C MET A 23 6.87 2.96 -7.38
N LEU A 24 5.61 2.59 -7.59
CA LEU A 24 5.21 1.21 -7.80
C LEU A 24 5.85 0.64 -9.08
N ARG A 25 5.81 1.40 -10.18
CA ARG A 25 6.43 0.97 -11.45
C ARG A 25 7.94 0.84 -11.38
N SER A 26 8.63 1.70 -10.63
CA SER A 26 10.10 1.65 -10.53
C SER A 26 10.61 0.65 -9.50
N GLY A 27 9.83 0.36 -8.46
CA GLY A 27 10.25 -0.53 -7.37
C GLY A 27 9.78 -1.98 -7.51
N LEU A 28 8.88 -2.26 -8.44
CA LEU A 28 8.40 -3.62 -8.73
C LEU A 28 9.01 -4.16 -10.02
N ARG A 29 8.92 -5.48 -10.20
CA ARG A 29 9.47 -6.14 -11.37
C ARG A 29 8.56 -5.92 -12.59
N GLN A 30 9.12 -6.10 -13.78
CA GLN A 30 8.37 -5.92 -15.03
C GLN A 30 7.20 -6.90 -15.17
N GLU A 31 7.34 -8.11 -14.61
CA GLU A 31 6.31 -9.16 -14.59
C GLU A 31 5.26 -8.99 -13.48
N ASP A 32 5.48 -8.09 -12.51
CA ASP A 32 4.50 -7.80 -11.47
C ASP A 32 3.35 -6.98 -12.07
N LEU A 33 2.10 -7.37 -11.77
CA LEU A 33 0.93 -6.66 -12.29
C LEU A 33 0.58 -5.49 -11.37
N ILE A 34 0.45 -4.30 -11.95
CA ILE A 34 0.03 -3.08 -11.25
C ILE A 34 -1.24 -2.55 -11.92
N GLY A 35 -2.32 -2.44 -11.15
CA GLY A 35 -3.60 -1.93 -11.62
C GLY A 35 -4.11 -0.77 -10.77
N ARG A 36 -4.68 0.25 -11.40
CA ARG A 36 -5.48 1.27 -10.70
C ARG A 36 -6.89 0.72 -10.53
N TRP A 37 -7.22 0.29 -9.31
CA TRP A 37 -8.50 -0.37 -9.00
C TRP A 37 -9.64 0.62 -8.84
N SER A 38 -9.35 1.80 -8.29
CA SER A 38 -10.32 2.90 -8.20
C SER A 38 -9.59 4.25 -8.20
N ASN A 39 -10.33 5.34 -8.02
CA ASN A 39 -9.78 6.70 -8.01
C ASN A 39 -8.61 6.87 -7.02
N GLU A 40 -8.61 6.15 -5.90
CA GLU A 40 -7.58 6.25 -4.85
C GLU A 40 -6.89 4.94 -4.50
N LYS A 41 -7.19 3.83 -5.20
CA LYS A 41 -6.66 2.50 -4.85
C LYS A 41 -5.88 1.89 -5.99
N PHE A 42 -4.73 1.33 -5.64
CA PHE A 42 -3.92 0.47 -6.49
C PHE A 42 -4.00 -0.97 -6.00
N VAL A 43 -3.92 -1.91 -6.93
CA VAL A 43 -3.75 -3.34 -6.67
C VAL A 43 -2.45 -3.78 -7.32
N VAL A 44 -1.68 -4.58 -6.59
CA VAL A 44 -0.43 -5.17 -7.05
C VAL A 44 -0.53 -6.68 -6.90
N VAL A 45 -0.16 -7.42 -7.94
CA VAL A 45 -0.08 -8.89 -7.93
C VAL A 45 1.34 -9.30 -8.29
N MET A 46 1.97 -10.07 -7.40
CA MET A 46 3.37 -10.50 -7.55
C MET A 46 3.41 -12.02 -7.58
N TYR A 47 3.71 -12.59 -8.75
CA TYR A 47 3.80 -14.03 -8.94
C TYR A 47 5.16 -14.57 -8.51
N GLY A 48 5.21 -15.82 -8.06
CA GLY A 48 6.46 -16.50 -7.72
C GLY A 48 7.26 -15.84 -6.59
N THR A 49 6.63 -14.95 -5.81
CA THR A 49 7.26 -14.27 -4.68
C THR A 49 6.47 -14.58 -3.42
N GLY A 50 7.08 -15.26 -2.45
CA GLY A 50 6.45 -15.51 -1.15
C GLY A 50 6.24 -14.22 -0.35
N ILE A 51 5.36 -14.28 0.65
CA ILE A 51 4.93 -13.13 1.45
C ILE A 51 6.08 -12.26 1.99
N GLN A 52 7.20 -12.86 2.41
CA GLN A 52 8.38 -12.13 2.91
C GLN A 52 9.09 -11.32 1.82
N GLY A 53 9.21 -11.88 0.61
CA GLY A 53 9.81 -11.16 -0.53
C GLY A 53 8.94 -10.02 -1.02
N VAL A 54 7.61 -10.22 -1.01
CA VAL A 54 6.64 -9.15 -1.31
C VAL A 54 6.72 -8.05 -0.27
N SER A 55 6.74 -8.44 1.00
CA SER A 55 6.89 -7.55 2.15
C SER A 55 8.10 -6.63 2.01
N GLN A 56 9.27 -7.18 1.68
CA GLN A 56 10.49 -6.39 1.55
C GLN A 56 10.38 -5.39 0.39
N ARG A 57 9.96 -5.82 -0.81
CA ARG A 57 9.85 -4.92 -1.96
C ARG A 57 8.86 -3.79 -1.72
N LEU A 58 7.71 -4.10 -1.14
CA LEU A 58 6.71 -3.07 -0.82
C LEU A 58 7.21 -2.12 0.27
N SER A 59 8.00 -2.59 1.24
CA SER A 59 8.65 -1.74 2.23
C SER A 59 9.59 -0.71 1.58
N ASP A 60 10.38 -1.15 0.60
CA ASP A 60 11.29 -0.27 -0.15
C ASP A 60 10.52 0.79 -0.95
N VAL A 61 9.45 0.38 -1.65
CA VAL A 61 8.55 1.29 -2.37
C VAL A 61 7.90 2.30 -1.43
N LEU A 62 7.37 1.85 -0.29
CA LEU A 62 6.74 2.72 0.70
C LEU A 62 7.73 3.71 1.33
N THR A 63 8.98 3.29 1.51
CA THR A 63 10.05 4.18 1.99
C THR A 63 10.31 5.30 0.98
N GLN A 64 10.34 5.00 -0.32
CA GLN A 64 10.49 6.02 -1.35
C GLN A 64 9.27 6.94 -1.45
N LEU A 65 8.06 6.39 -1.27
CA LEU A 65 6.83 7.17 -1.26
C LEU A 65 6.82 8.21 -0.14
N ARG A 66 7.25 7.84 1.07
CA ARG A 66 7.27 8.72 2.25
C ARG A 66 8.27 9.86 2.15
N ARG A 67 9.35 9.69 1.37
CA ARG A 67 10.39 10.73 1.23
C ARG A 67 9.94 11.93 0.40
N LYS A 68 8.80 11.84 -0.28
CA LYS A 68 8.29 12.94 -1.10
C LYS A 68 7.39 13.85 -0.28
N SER A 69 7.84 15.09 -0.12
CA SER A 69 6.97 16.19 0.26
C SER A 69 6.28 16.77 -0.97
N PHE A 70 5.01 17.11 -0.80
CA PHE A 70 4.17 17.78 -1.78
C PHE A 70 3.96 19.22 -1.34
N GLN A 71 3.81 20.13 -2.30
CA GLN A 71 3.66 21.55 -2.06
C GLN A 71 2.42 22.03 -2.81
N SER A 72 1.50 22.67 -2.10
CA SER A 72 0.31 23.25 -2.74
C SER A 72 0.62 24.60 -3.39
N GLU A 73 -0.31 25.09 -4.21
CA GLU A 73 -0.23 26.45 -4.79
C GLU A 73 -0.15 27.57 -3.73
N GLN A 74 -0.56 27.27 -2.49
CA GLN A 74 -0.47 28.19 -1.35
C GLN A 74 0.81 27.99 -0.52
N GLU A 75 1.85 27.38 -1.10
CA GLU A 75 3.15 27.15 -0.45
C GLU A 75 3.08 26.25 0.80
N LYS A 76 1.98 25.50 0.99
CA LYS A 76 1.85 24.56 2.11
C LYS A 76 2.52 23.24 1.75
N VAL A 77 3.50 22.84 2.57
CA VAL A 77 4.22 21.58 2.42
C VAL A 77 3.57 20.50 3.28
N PHE A 78 3.36 19.31 2.71
CA PHE A 78 2.83 18.16 3.44
C PHE A 78 3.41 16.83 2.91
N GLU A 79 3.26 15.78 3.71
CA GLU A 79 3.60 14.41 3.33
C GLU A 79 2.32 13.58 3.17
N ALA A 80 2.28 12.74 2.15
CA ALA A 80 1.16 11.84 1.91
C ALA A 80 1.36 10.50 2.65
N ASN A 81 0.33 10.06 3.36
CA ASN A 81 0.31 8.73 3.99
C ASN A 81 -0.24 7.68 3.02
N PHE A 82 0.46 6.55 2.93
CA PHE A 82 0.07 5.40 2.11
C PHE A 82 -0.16 4.19 2.99
N TYR A 83 -1.23 3.46 2.71
CA TYR A 83 -1.64 2.26 3.44
C TYR A 83 -1.63 1.06 2.50
N VAL A 84 -1.17 -0.08 2.99
CA VAL A 84 -1.07 -1.32 2.21
C VAL A 84 -1.71 -2.45 3.00
N GLY A 85 -2.58 -3.21 2.32
CA GLY A 85 -3.02 -4.52 2.79
C GLY A 85 -2.31 -5.57 1.95
N LEU A 86 -1.83 -6.65 2.60
CA LEU A 86 -1.12 -7.72 1.92
C LEU A 86 -1.70 -9.08 2.30
N SER A 87 -1.99 -9.91 1.31
CA SER A 87 -2.42 -11.29 1.50
C SER A 87 -1.72 -12.20 0.49
N GLU A 88 -1.39 -13.40 0.93
CA GLU A 88 -0.93 -14.48 0.05
C GLU A 88 -2.13 -15.25 -0.52
N TYR A 89 -2.02 -15.68 -1.78
CA TYR A 89 -3.00 -16.55 -2.42
C TYR A 89 -3.01 -17.95 -1.77
N HIS A 90 -4.18 -18.47 -1.45
CA HIS A 90 -4.38 -19.83 -0.97
C HIS A 90 -5.02 -20.72 -2.04
N VAL A 91 -4.47 -21.91 -2.24
CA VAL A 91 -4.99 -22.88 -3.21
C VAL A 91 -6.47 -23.14 -2.96
N GLY A 92 -7.27 -22.97 -4.01
CA GLY A 92 -8.72 -23.19 -3.98
C GLY A 92 -9.54 -21.95 -3.59
N GLU A 93 -8.91 -20.84 -3.17
CA GLU A 93 -9.63 -19.59 -2.96
C GLU A 93 -9.90 -18.86 -4.29
N THR A 94 -10.99 -18.10 -4.32
CA THR A 94 -11.32 -17.22 -5.44
C THR A 94 -10.55 -15.90 -5.35
N PHE A 95 -10.50 -15.16 -6.46
CA PHE A 95 -10.00 -13.78 -6.42
C PHE A 95 -10.77 -12.91 -5.41
N GLN A 96 -12.09 -13.13 -5.28
CA GLN A 96 -12.92 -12.36 -4.37
C GLN A 96 -12.52 -12.60 -2.91
N ASP A 97 -12.25 -13.86 -2.53
CA ASP A 97 -11.80 -14.22 -1.18
C ASP A 97 -10.47 -13.54 -0.84
N LEU A 98 -9.51 -13.59 -1.77
CA LEU A 98 -8.22 -12.93 -1.63
C LEU A 98 -8.37 -11.40 -1.52
N TYR A 99 -9.20 -10.81 -2.36
CA TYR A 99 -9.45 -9.36 -2.38
C TYR A 99 -10.12 -8.89 -1.09
N ASP A 100 -11.16 -9.58 -0.61
CA ASP A 100 -11.87 -9.18 0.60
C ASP A 100 -10.99 -9.30 1.85
N ARG A 101 -10.18 -10.36 1.95
CA ARG A 101 -9.18 -10.52 3.02
C ARG A 101 -8.14 -9.40 2.99
N THR A 102 -7.61 -9.07 1.81
CA THR A 102 -6.65 -7.98 1.63
C THR A 102 -7.26 -6.62 1.98
N LYS A 103 -8.51 -6.39 1.58
CA LYS A 103 -9.27 -5.18 1.86
C LYS A 103 -9.56 -5.02 3.35
N GLN A 104 -9.82 -6.11 4.07
CA GLN A 104 -9.98 -6.09 5.51
C GLN A 104 -8.67 -5.67 6.20
N ILE A 105 -7.55 -6.31 5.83
CA ILE A 105 -6.21 -5.95 6.36
C ILE A 105 -5.86 -4.48 6.10
N LEU A 106 -6.18 -3.97 4.90
CA LEU A 106 -5.97 -2.57 4.56
C LEU A 106 -6.78 -1.62 5.46
N ARG A 107 -8.04 -1.95 5.75
CA ARG A 107 -8.91 -1.16 6.64
C ARG A 107 -8.35 -1.11 8.05
N ASP A 108 -7.94 -2.26 8.58
CA ASP A 108 -7.40 -2.37 9.94
C ASP A 108 -6.10 -1.57 10.08
N SER A 109 -5.29 -1.56 9.01
CA SER A 109 -4.06 -0.76 8.93
C SER A 109 -4.34 0.75 8.87
N ALA A 110 -5.41 1.17 8.19
CA ALA A 110 -5.79 2.58 8.09
C ALA A 110 -6.41 3.13 9.40
N GLY A 111 -7.03 2.27 10.22
CA GLY A 111 -7.59 2.64 11.52
C GLY A 111 -6.57 2.73 12.66
N THR A 112 -5.35 2.21 12.46
CA THR A 112 -4.31 2.13 13.50
C THR A 112 -3.35 3.31 13.39
N THR A 113 -3.79 4.51 13.78
CA THR A 113 -2.93 5.69 13.98
C THR A 113 -2.11 5.55 15.27
N ALA A 114 -1.17 4.60 15.35
CA ALA A 114 -0.06 4.61 16.33
C ALA A 114 0.94 3.46 16.10
N HIS A 115 2.19 3.81 15.78
CA HIS A 115 3.40 3.12 16.24
C HIS A 115 3.57 1.59 15.99
N SER A 116 3.40 1.07 14.77
CA SER A 116 3.94 -0.29 14.45
C SER A 116 4.26 -0.59 12.98
N TRP A 117 4.71 0.40 12.19
CA TRP A 117 4.89 0.16 10.74
C TRP A 117 6.05 -0.78 10.36
N ASN A 118 7.02 -1.01 11.26
CA ASN A 118 8.08 -2.03 11.05
C ASN A 118 7.64 -3.46 11.41
N ARG A 119 6.41 -3.68 11.90
CA ARG A 119 5.98 -5.01 12.38
C ARG A 119 4.68 -5.54 11.77
N THR A 120 4.05 -4.78 10.88
CA THR A 120 2.63 -5.02 10.62
C THR A 120 2.33 -5.07 9.14
N ILE A 121 3.00 -6.01 8.48
CA ILE A 121 2.41 -6.72 7.34
C ILE A 121 1.60 -7.83 7.97
N HIS A 122 0.31 -7.56 8.22
CA HIS A 122 -0.61 -8.55 8.78
C HIS A 122 -0.78 -9.69 7.77
N SER A 123 0.06 -10.72 7.89
CA SER A 123 -0.24 -12.03 7.37
C SER A 123 -1.16 -12.72 8.38
N PRO A 124 -2.34 -13.23 7.98
CA PRO A 124 -3.22 -14.03 8.84
C PRO A 124 -2.59 -15.31 9.40
N ARG A 125 -1.35 -15.68 9.02
CA ARG A 125 -0.69 -16.94 9.37
C ARG A 125 0.60 -16.84 10.19
N LEU A 126 0.93 -15.69 10.80
CA LEU A 126 2.13 -15.57 11.65
C LEU A 126 1.87 -15.65 13.17
N TYR A 127 0.72 -16.15 13.60
CA TYR A 127 0.55 -16.64 14.98
C TYR A 127 0.85 -18.15 15.04
N GLN A 128 2.13 -18.51 14.97
CA GLN A 128 2.59 -19.78 15.52
C GLN A 128 3.22 -19.48 16.88
N LYS A 129 2.65 -20.09 17.93
CA LYS A 129 3.07 -20.01 19.33
C LYS A 129 4.58 -20.14 19.47
N CYS A 130 5.24 -19.18 20.12
CA CYS A 130 6.36 -19.51 20.98
C CYS A 130 5.76 -20.08 22.27
N SER A 131 5.84 -21.40 22.41
CA SER A 131 5.72 -22.08 23.69
C SER A 131 7.13 -22.16 24.28
N ASP A 132 7.30 -21.59 25.47
CA ASP A 132 8.27 -22.08 26.45
C ASP A 132 7.58 -23.12 27.34
#